data_AF-A0A3C1WQP9-F1
#
_entry.id   AF-A0A3C1WQP9-F1
#
_cell.length_a   1.000
_cell.length_b   1.000
_cell.length_c   1.000
_cell.angle_alpha   90.00
_cell.angle_beta   90.00
_cell.angle_gamma   90.00
#
_symmetry.space_group_name_H-M   'P 1'
#
loop_
_entity.id
_entity.type
_entity.pdbx_description
1 polymer ?
#
loop_
_entity_poly.entity_id
_entity_poly.type
_entity_poly.pdbx_seq_one_letter_code
_entity_poly.pdbx_strand_id
1 'polypeptide(L)'
;MYRKKQMAIFLFFILNLMIFWLNYLDISHIWFNFQWDGGYLKEMVHEGTYLLIVAILISIAVSVYYLNSNILFMKDNRLFKTLVIVWLIQNAIMIASVSIRNSYYIEYFALAYKRIFVYFFLAMCLIGLASIIYMIYRRKSIAFLLSVNSISVYLIIILSACFNWDGIIARYNFAHYNQSFVHFNFLIDLNDSALADMNYTEDQLSQIKMVQSRKFSFSGDTEYANLNFTESIRKRKEQFKSRWEKSNFLEWNYPESRAYQRLFD
;
A
#
# COMPACT_ATOMS: atom_id res chain seq x y z
N MET A 1 -21.35 29.96 -21.19
CA MET A 1 -21.68 28.81 -20.33
C MET A 1 -21.82 27.51 -21.13
N TYR A 2 -22.53 27.52 -22.27
CA TYR A 2 -22.74 26.34 -23.14
C TYR A 2 -21.45 25.69 -23.68
N ARG A 3 -20.49 26.49 -24.20
CA ARG A 3 -19.18 25.98 -24.67
C ARG A 3 -18.38 25.25 -23.58
N LYS A 4 -18.34 25.78 -22.35
CA LYS A 4 -17.66 25.15 -21.20
C LYS A 4 -18.26 23.78 -20.84
N LYS A 5 -19.60 23.65 -20.93
CA LYS A 5 -20.32 22.39 -20.70
C LYS A 5 -19.96 21.34 -21.77
N GLN A 6 -19.96 21.72 -23.05
CA GLN A 6 -19.62 20.80 -24.15
C GLN A 6 -18.17 20.31 -24.04
N MET A 7 -17.23 21.21 -23.74
CA MET A 7 -15.82 20.85 -23.49
C MET A 7 -15.68 19.88 -22.31
N ALA A 8 -16.40 20.12 -21.21
CA ALA A 8 -16.38 19.22 -20.06
C ALA A 8 -16.96 17.83 -20.39
N ILE A 9 -18.08 17.77 -21.12
CA ILE A 9 -18.67 16.49 -21.56
C ILE A 9 -17.69 15.73 -22.46
N PHE A 10 -17.09 16.40 -23.45
CA PHE A 10 -16.12 15.79 -24.35
C PHE A 10 -14.88 15.29 -23.61
N LEU A 11 -14.34 16.08 -22.69
CA LEU A 11 -13.22 15.69 -21.85
C LEU A 11 -13.56 14.44 -21.03
N PHE A 12 -14.66 14.45 -20.27
CA PHE A 12 -15.06 13.29 -19.45
C PHE A 12 -15.37 12.07 -20.30
N PHE A 13 -15.90 12.24 -21.52
CA PHE A 13 -16.12 11.12 -22.43
C PHE A 13 -14.79 10.44 -22.83
N ILE A 14 -13.81 11.22 -23.29
CA ILE A 14 -12.47 10.69 -23.64
C ILE A 14 -11.82 10.04 -22.43
N LEU A 15 -11.85 10.72 -21.30
CA LEU A 15 -11.29 10.26 -20.04
C LEU A 15 -11.90 8.91 -19.61
N ASN A 16 -13.22 8.77 -19.67
CA ASN A 16 -13.89 7.50 -19.40
C ASN A 16 -13.50 6.40 -20.40
N LEU A 17 -13.29 6.73 -21.67
CA LEU A 17 -12.85 5.76 -22.67
C LEU A 17 -11.42 5.25 -22.39
N MET A 18 -10.52 6.17 -22.01
CA MET A 18 -9.14 5.84 -21.67
C MET A 18 -9.05 4.95 -20.42
N ILE A 19 -9.73 5.32 -19.34
CA ILE A 19 -9.73 4.50 -18.12
C ILE A 19 -10.45 3.17 -18.35
N PHE A 20 -11.51 3.15 -19.16
CA PHE A 20 -12.19 1.91 -19.51
C PHE A 20 -11.22 0.92 -20.17
N TRP A 21 -10.40 1.39 -21.11
CA TRP A 21 -9.38 0.56 -21.75
C TRP A 21 -8.33 0.07 -20.75
N LEU A 22 -7.87 0.94 -19.85
CA LEU A 22 -6.92 0.56 -18.80
C LEU A 22 -7.51 -0.51 -17.86
N ASN A 23 -8.74 -0.32 -17.39
CA ASN A 23 -9.45 -1.29 -16.55
C ASN A 23 -9.67 -2.61 -17.28
N TYR A 24 -10.00 -2.58 -18.58
CA TYR A 24 -10.13 -3.78 -19.39
C TYR A 24 -8.81 -4.56 -19.47
N LEU A 25 -7.69 -3.88 -19.71
CA LEU A 25 -6.36 -4.50 -19.72
C LEU A 25 -6.00 -5.09 -18.36
N ASP A 26 -6.26 -4.35 -17.27
CA ASP A 26 -6.00 -4.83 -15.91
C ASP A 26 -6.84 -6.07 -15.57
N ILE A 27 -8.15 -6.04 -15.84
CA ILE A 27 -9.03 -7.17 -15.54
C ILE A 27 -8.61 -8.40 -16.37
N SER A 28 -8.33 -8.22 -17.66
CA SER A 28 -7.94 -9.33 -18.53
C SER A 28 -6.57 -9.92 -18.18
N HIS A 29 -5.55 -9.11 -17.92
CA HIS A 29 -4.17 -9.58 -17.76
C HIS A 29 -3.76 -9.77 -16.30
N ILE A 30 -4.26 -8.94 -15.38
CA ILE A 30 -3.82 -8.92 -13.99
C ILE A 30 -4.80 -9.67 -13.08
N TRP A 31 -6.11 -9.57 -13.30
CA TRP A 31 -7.05 -10.23 -12.38
C TRP A 31 -7.18 -11.73 -12.66
N PHE A 32 -7.30 -12.12 -13.92
CA PHE A 32 -7.61 -13.51 -14.29
C PHE A 32 -6.46 -14.28 -14.91
N ASN A 33 -5.61 -13.62 -15.71
CA ASN A 33 -4.55 -14.29 -16.49
C ASN A 33 -3.14 -13.96 -15.99
N PHE A 34 -3.00 -13.58 -14.72
CA PHE A 34 -1.70 -13.24 -14.19
C PHE A 34 -0.82 -14.49 -14.07
N GLN A 35 0.24 -14.54 -14.87
CA GLN A 35 1.29 -15.55 -14.77
C GLN A 35 2.64 -14.85 -14.67
N TRP A 36 3.38 -15.16 -13.61
CA TRP A 36 4.75 -14.69 -13.47
C TRP A 36 5.70 -15.69 -14.11
N ASP A 37 6.44 -15.26 -15.14
CA ASP A 37 7.37 -16.11 -15.91
C ASP A 37 8.81 -16.12 -15.38
N GLY A 38 9.08 -15.48 -14.23
CA GLY A 38 10.43 -15.32 -13.70
C GLY A 38 11.15 -14.04 -14.15
N GLY A 39 10.57 -13.24 -15.04
CA GLY A 39 11.08 -11.93 -15.48
C GLY A 39 10.97 -10.83 -14.41
N TYR A 40 11.21 -9.57 -14.81
CA TYR A 40 11.26 -8.38 -13.95
C TYR A 40 9.92 -8.00 -13.30
N LEU A 41 9.39 -8.86 -12.41
CA LEU A 41 8.18 -8.62 -11.63
C LEU A 41 8.29 -7.36 -10.78
N LYS A 42 9.48 -7.07 -10.27
CA LYS A 42 9.74 -5.85 -9.50
C LYS A 42 9.51 -4.60 -10.34
N GLU A 43 9.96 -4.58 -11.60
CA GLU A 43 9.85 -3.42 -12.49
C GLU A 43 8.41 -3.26 -13.00
N MET A 44 7.81 -4.35 -13.47
CA MET A 44 6.40 -4.36 -13.91
C MET A 44 5.43 -3.95 -12.79
N VAL A 45 5.67 -4.40 -11.55
CA VAL A 45 4.80 -4.05 -10.42
C VAL A 45 5.14 -2.68 -9.85
N HIS A 46 6.41 -2.28 -9.73
CA HIS A 46 6.73 -0.93 -9.27
C HIS A 46 6.23 0.14 -10.23
N GLU A 47 6.63 0.08 -11.50
CA GLU A 47 6.26 1.11 -12.47
C GLU A 47 4.76 1.14 -12.71
N GLY A 48 4.12 -0.03 -12.84
CA GLY A 48 2.67 -0.14 -12.99
C GLY A 48 1.91 0.44 -11.80
N THR A 49 2.29 0.09 -10.56
CA THR A 49 1.59 0.55 -9.35
C THR A 49 1.76 2.07 -9.16
N TYR A 50 2.98 2.60 -9.35
CA TYR A 50 3.21 4.05 -9.21
C TYR A 50 2.45 4.86 -10.26
N LEU A 51 2.45 4.41 -11.52
CA LEU A 51 1.73 5.10 -12.59
C LEU A 51 0.22 5.11 -12.33
N LEU A 52 -0.35 4.01 -11.85
CA LEU A 52 -1.76 3.97 -11.46
C LEU A 52 -2.05 4.85 -10.23
N ILE A 53 -1.17 4.91 -9.23
CA ILE A 53 -1.31 5.83 -8.08
C ILE A 53 -1.33 7.29 -8.56
N VAL A 54 -0.41 7.67 -9.44
CA VAL A 54 -0.37 9.02 -10.02
C VAL A 54 -1.64 9.30 -10.81
N ALA A 55 -2.12 8.34 -11.61
CA ALA A 55 -3.37 8.47 -12.34
C ALA A 55 -4.58 8.69 -11.41
N ILE A 56 -4.67 7.97 -10.29
CA ILE A 56 -5.71 8.15 -9.28
C ILE A 56 -5.65 9.56 -8.67
N LEU A 57 -4.46 10.05 -8.33
CA LEU A 57 -4.28 11.40 -7.78
C LEU A 57 -4.71 12.49 -8.77
N ILE A 58 -4.29 12.38 -10.03
CA ILE A 58 -4.71 13.29 -11.11
C ILE A 58 -6.22 13.23 -11.28
N SER A 59 -6.80 12.03 -11.27
CA SER A 59 -8.24 11.85 -11.42
C SER A 59 -9.06 12.48 -10.30
N ILE A 60 -8.60 12.37 -9.05
CA ILE A 60 -9.22 13.03 -7.91
C ILE A 60 -9.13 14.56 -8.07
N ALA A 61 -7.97 15.09 -8.47
CA ALA A 61 -7.79 16.52 -8.71
C ALA A 61 -8.72 17.06 -9.81
N VAL A 62 -8.82 16.35 -10.94
CA VAL A 62 -9.76 16.66 -12.03
C VAL A 62 -11.20 16.63 -11.54
N SER A 63 -11.56 15.60 -10.75
CA SER A 63 -12.91 15.47 -10.19
C SER A 63 -13.24 16.68 -9.31
N VAL A 64 -12.37 17.04 -8.36
CA VAL A 64 -12.58 18.21 -7.47
C VAL A 64 -12.68 19.51 -8.25
N TYR A 65 -11.83 19.72 -9.26
CA TYR A 65 -11.85 20.92 -10.11
C TYR A 65 -13.21 21.10 -10.81
N TYR A 66 -13.74 20.04 -11.42
CA TYR A 66 -15.03 20.10 -12.12
C TYR A 66 -16.23 20.13 -11.17
N LEU A 67 -16.10 19.63 -9.93
CA LEU A 67 -17.14 19.76 -8.89
C LEU A 67 -17.28 21.20 -8.38
N ASN A 68 -16.19 21.97 -8.34
CA ASN A 68 -16.24 23.39 -7.99
C ASN A 68 -16.91 24.24 -9.08
N SER A 69 -16.95 23.73 -10.32
CA SER A 69 -17.76 24.34 -11.35
C SER A 69 -19.23 24.02 -11.07
N ASN A 70 -20.07 25.04 -10.88
CA ASN A 70 -21.51 24.88 -10.64
C ASN A 70 -22.27 24.20 -11.83
N ILE A 71 -21.53 23.74 -12.84
CA ILE A 71 -21.97 23.01 -14.04
C ILE A 71 -22.69 21.71 -13.66
N LEU A 72 -22.26 21.02 -12.60
CA LEU A 72 -22.88 19.77 -12.16
C LEU A 72 -24.32 19.97 -11.65
N PHE A 73 -24.62 21.13 -11.07
CA PHE A 73 -25.93 21.44 -10.48
C PHE A 73 -26.85 22.28 -11.39
N MET A 74 -26.44 22.54 -12.64
CA MET A 74 -27.27 23.21 -13.63
C MET A 74 -28.49 22.36 -14.04
N LYS A 75 -29.61 23.04 -14.40
CA LYS A 75 -30.75 22.39 -15.05
C LYS A 75 -30.31 21.68 -16.36
N ASP A 76 -30.85 20.50 -16.61
CA ASP A 76 -30.61 19.67 -17.80
C ASP A 76 -29.16 19.25 -18.07
N ASN A 77 -28.48 18.70 -17.06
CA ASN A 77 -27.12 18.16 -17.20
C ASN A 77 -26.95 16.68 -16.84
N ARG A 78 -27.97 15.86 -17.15
CA ARG A 78 -28.00 14.42 -16.84
C ARG A 78 -26.79 13.67 -17.44
N LEU A 79 -26.45 13.93 -18.70
CA LEU A 79 -25.33 13.27 -19.39
C LEU A 79 -24.00 13.51 -18.68
N PHE A 80 -23.66 14.76 -18.38
CA PHE A 80 -22.41 15.08 -17.69
C PHE A 80 -22.36 14.44 -16.29
N LYS A 81 -23.48 14.49 -15.55
CA LYS A 81 -23.57 13.86 -14.23
C LYS A 81 -23.32 12.35 -14.31
N THR A 82 -23.90 11.67 -15.31
CA THR A 82 -23.64 10.25 -15.56
C THR A 82 -22.18 10.00 -15.89
N LEU A 83 -21.58 10.78 -16.79
CA LEU A 83 -20.16 10.63 -17.17
C LEU A 83 -19.22 10.81 -15.96
N VAL A 84 -19.52 11.74 -15.06
CA VAL A 84 -18.75 11.93 -13.82
C VAL A 84 -18.93 10.74 -12.88
N ILE A 85 -20.14 10.20 -12.73
CA ILE A 85 -20.39 9.03 -11.88
C ILE A 85 -19.68 7.78 -12.44
N VAL A 86 -19.80 7.53 -13.75
CA VAL A 86 -19.08 6.43 -14.42
C VAL A 86 -17.57 6.58 -14.23
N TRP A 87 -17.05 7.81 -14.39
CA TRP A 87 -15.64 8.12 -14.16
C TRP A 87 -15.19 7.74 -12.75
N LEU A 88 -15.96 8.14 -11.73
CA LEU A 88 -15.64 7.83 -10.33
C LEU A 88 -15.69 6.33 -10.05
N ILE A 89 -16.66 5.61 -10.63
CA ILE A 89 -16.76 4.14 -10.51
C ILE A 89 -15.55 3.48 -11.18
N GLN A 90 -15.17 3.92 -12.37
CA GLN A 90 -13.99 3.38 -13.07
C GLN A 90 -12.70 3.61 -12.27
N ASN A 91 -12.56 4.74 -11.56
CA ASN A 91 -11.43 4.98 -10.66
C ASN A 91 -11.46 4.07 -9.43
N ALA A 92 -12.63 3.71 -8.92
CA ALA A 92 -12.74 2.72 -7.86
C ALA A 92 -12.30 1.33 -8.34
N ILE A 93 -12.58 0.97 -9.60
CA ILE A 93 -12.05 -0.27 -10.21
C ILE A 93 -10.52 -0.20 -10.34
N MET A 94 -9.95 0.94 -10.75
CA MET A 94 -8.50 1.12 -10.77
C MET A 94 -7.88 0.92 -9.38
N ILE A 95 -8.49 1.47 -8.33
CA ILE A 95 -8.05 1.24 -6.94
C ILE A 95 -8.01 -0.25 -6.60
N ALA A 96 -9.01 -1.03 -7.05
CA ALA A 96 -9.02 -2.48 -6.88
C ALA A 96 -7.87 -3.15 -7.67
N SER A 97 -7.60 -2.74 -8.91
CA SER A 97 -6.46 -3.22 -9.70
C SER A 97 -5.11 -2.96 -9.01
N VAL A 98 -4.91 -1.75 -8.46
CA VAL A 98 -3.69 -1.42 -7.68
C VAL A 98 -3.60 -2.31 -6.43
N SER A 99 -4.72 -2.54 -5.76
CA SER A 99 -4.78 -3.41 -4.58
C SER A 99 -4.33 -4.84 -4.91
N ILE A 100 -4.82 -5.39 -6.03
CA ILE A 100 -4.46 -6.73 -6.51
C ILE A 100 -2.97 -6.80 -6.87
N ARG A 101 -2.43 -5.80 -7.61
CA ARG A 101 -0.99 -5.73 -7.92
C ARG A 101 -0.13 -5.68 -6.66
N ASN A 102 -0.55 -4.90 -5.66
CA ASN A 102 0.15 -4.82 -4.38
C ASN A 102 0.08 -6.15 -3.62
N SER A 103 -1.03 -6.89 -3.71
CA SER A 103 -1.15 -8.24 -3.14
C SER A 103 -0.18 -9.22 -3.80
N TYR A 104 -0.09 -9.23 -5.13
CA TYR A 104 0.94 -10.02 -5.82
C TYR A 104 2.35 -9.61 -5.40
N TYR A 105 2.59 -8.32 -5.20
CA TYR A 105 3.89 -7.88 -4.71
C TYR A 105 4.21 -8.48 -3.33
N ILE A 106 3.23 -8.53 -2.42
CA ILE A 106 3.41 -9.14 -1.11
C ILE A 106 3.63 -10.66 -1.23
N GLU A 107 2.88 -11.31 -2.11
CA GLU A 107 3.00 -12.76 -2.34
C GLU A 107 4.40 -13.16 -2.80
N TYR A 108 5.02 -12.41 -3.71
CA TYR A 108 6.33 -12.77 -4.25
C TYR A 108 7.52 -12.15 -3.51
N PHE A 109 7.37 -10.99 -2.87
CA PHE A 109 8.48 -10.25 -2.23
C PHE A 109 8.23 -9.90 -0.76
N ALA A 110 7.29 -10.60 -0.13
CA ALA A 110 6.95 -10.53 1.28
C ALA A 110 6.32 -9.18 1.70
N LEU A 111 6.12 -8.93 2.99
CA LEU A 111 5.52 -7.68 3.49
C LEU A 111 6.60 -6.61 3.76
N ALA A 112 6.26 -5.36 3.46
CA ALA A 112 7.12 -4.20 3.71
C ALA A 112 6.28 -2.94 3.97
N TYR A 113 6.91 -1.92 4.57
CA TYR A 113 6.27 -0.63 4.89
C TYR A 113 5.51 0.00 3.73
N LYS A 114 6.18 0.10 2.57
CA LYS A 114 5.58 0.72 1.38
C LYS A 114 4.31 -0.02 0.93
N ARG A 115 4.27 -1.35 1.04
CA ARG A 115 3.13 -2.18 0.63
C ARG A 115 1.95 -2.03 1.58
N ILE A 116 2.21 -1.91 2.88
CA ILE A 116 1.17 -1.59 3.89
C ILE A 116 0.62 -0.18 3.66
N PHE A 117 1.51 0.79 3.45
CA PHE A 117 1.14 2.19 3.18
C PHE A 117 0.22 2.31 1.97
N VAL A 118 0.50 1.54 0.89
CA VAL A 118 -0.35 1.51 -0.31
C VAL A 118 -1.80 1.13 0.04
N TYR A 119 -2.05 0.12 0.89
CA TYR A 119 -3.43 -0.22 1.27
C TYR A 119 -4.14 0.90 2.05
N PHE A 120 -3.45 1.57 2.97
CA PHE A 120 -4.02 2.73 3.67
C PHE A 120 -4.32 3.86 2.70
N PHE A 121 -3.40 4.14 1.79
CA PHE A 121 -3.60 5.14 0.73
C PHE A 121 -4.81 4.82 -0.14
N LEU A 122 -4.95 3.57 -0.58
CA LEU A 122 -6.07 3.12 -1.40
C LEU A 122 -7.41 3.20 -0.65
N ALA A 123 -7.42 2.88 0.65
CA ALA A 123 -8.60 3.06 1.50
C ALA A 123 -9.01 4.54 1.60
N MET A 124 -8.05 5.45 1.79
CA MET A 124 -8.29 6.90 1.80
C MET A 124 -8.87 7.38 0.45
N CYS A 125 -8.29 6.93 -0.67
CA CYS A 125 -8.79 7.27 -2.01
C CYS A 125 -10.22 6.75 -2.23
N LEU A 126 -10.54 5.53 -1.78
CA LEU A 126 -11.87 4.95 -1.92
C LEU A 126 -12.92 5.73 -1.13
N ILE A 127 -12.59 6.12 0.12
CA ILE A 127 -13.45 6.99 0.93
C ILE A 127 -13.63 8.35 0.24
N GLY A 128 -12.57 8.91 -0.33
CA GLY A 128 -12.61 10.15 -1.10
C GLY A 128 -13.57 10.07 -2.29
N LEU A 129 -13.46 9.03 -3.11
CA LEU A 129 -14.39 8.80 -4.24
C LEU A 129 -15.83 8.61 -3.75
N ALA A 130 -16.05 7.80 -2.71
CA ALA A 130 -17.38 7.59 -2.14
C ALA A 130 -17.99 8.90 -1.59
N SER A 131 -17.18 9.74 -0.94
CA SER A 131 -17.60 11.04 -0.42
C SER A 131 -18.00 12.00 -1.55
N ILE A 132 -17.27 11.99 -2.68
CA ILE A 132 -17.61 12.74 -3.89
C ILE A 132 -18.96 12.27 -4.43
N ILE A 133 -19.13 10.95 -4.64
CA ILE A 133 -20.39 10.38 -5.14
C ILE A 133 -21.55 10.82 -4.22
N TYR A 134 -21.37 10.69 -2.90
CA TYR A 134 -22.37 11.12 -1.92
C TYR A 134 -22.69 12.61 -2.00
N MET A 135 -21.66 13.47 -2.12
CA MET A 135 -21.83 14.91 -2.31
C MET A 135 -22.67 15.23 -3.55
N ILE A 136 -22.43 14.53 -4.67
CA ILE A 136 -23.16 14.70 -5.93
C ILE A 136 -24.65 14.34 -5.77
N TYR A 137 -24.96 13.27 -5.05
CA TYR A 137 -26.35 12.85 -4.80
C TYR A 137 -27.08 13.76 -3.82
N ARG A 138 -26.41 14.17 -2.74
CA ARG A 138 -27.00 14.96 -1.64
C ARG A 138 -26.80 16.46 -1.78
N ARG A 139 -26.17 16.92 -2.87
CA ARG A 139 -25.83 18.34 -3.14
C ARG A 139 -25.12 19.02 -1.96
N LYS A 140 -24.13 18.32 -1.39
CA LYS A 140 -23.32 18.87 -0.29
C LYS A 140 -22.26 19.84 -0.82
N SER A 141 -21.67 20.64 0.06
CA SER A 141 -20.62 21.61 -0.29
C SER A 141 -19.25 20.94 -0.37
N ILE A 142 -18.26 21.64 -0.96
CA ILE A 142 -16.86 21.19 -0.94
C ILE A 142 -16.32 21.11 0.50
N ALA A 143 -16.80 21.96 1.41
CA ALA A 143 -16.41 21.91 2.82
C ALA A 143 -16.80 20.57 3.48
N PHE A 144 -17.92 19.97 3.06
CA PHE A 144 -18.27 18.61 3.48
C PHE A 144 -17.24 17.57 3.03
N LEU A 145 -16.77 17.64 1.77
CA LEU A 145 -15.71 16.73 1.29
C LEU A 145 -14.43 16.89 2.10
N LEU A 146 -13.98 18.12 2.32
CA LEU A 146 -12.76 18.38 3.09
C LEU A 146 -12.89 17.84 4.52
N SER A 147 -14.05 18.02 5.16
CA SER A 147 -14.29 17.54 6.51
C SER A 147 -14.26 16.01 6.60
N VAL A 148 -15.01 15.33 5.73
CA VAL A 148 -15.08 13.86 5.72
C VAL A 148 -13.70 13.27 5.44
N ASN A 149 -13.01 13.74 4.40
CA ASN A 149 -11.70 13.22 4.05
C ASN A 149 -10.65 13.50 5.13
N SER A 150 -10.65 14.69 5.75
CA SER A 150 -9.70 15.02 6.82
C SER A 150 -9.91 14.13 8.04
N ILE A 151 -11.17 13.89 8.44
CA ILE A 151 -11.49 12.98 9.54
C ILE A 151 -11.09 11.55 9.19
N SER A 152 -11.35 11.09 7.96
CA SER A 152 -10.97 9.74 7.53
C SER A 152 -9.46 9.53 7.53
N VAL A 153 -8.68 10.49 7.03
CA VAL A 153 -7.21 10.46 7.10
C VAL A 153 -6.74 10.39 8.55
N TYR A 154 -7.29 11.26 9.41
CA TYR A 154 -6.96 11.28 10.83
C TYR A 154 -7.24 9.94 11.53
N LEU A 155 -8.42 9.36 11.30
CA LEU A 155 -8.80 8.06 11.86
C LEU A 155 -7.91 6.93 11.35
N ILE A 156 -7.55 6.93 10.07
CA ILE A 156 -6.67 5.91 9.48
C ILE A 156 -5.26 6.00 10.09
N ILE A 157 -4.73 7.21 10.30
CA ILE A 157 -3.42 7.40 10.94
C ILE A 157 -3.46 6.89 12.39
N ILE A 158 -4.49 7.25 13.17
CA ILE A 158 -4.65 6.74 14.54
C ILE A 158 -4.74 5.22 14.56
N LEU A 159 -5.60 4.65 13.72
CA LEU A 159 -5.79 3.21 13.65
C LEU A 159 -4.48 2.51 13.30
N SER A 160 -3.72 3.05 12.34
CA SER A 160 -2.41 2.52 11.94
C SER A 160 -1.40 2.58 13.08
N ALA A 161 -1.39 3.64 13.89
CA ALA A 161 -0.49 3.79 15.03
C ALA A 161 -0.72 2.76 16.15
N CYS A 162 -1.90 2.13 16.20
CA CYS A 162 -2.20 1.09 17.19
C CYS A 162 -1.46 -0.25 16.95
N PHE A 163 -0.83 -0.43 15.79
CA PHE A 163 -0.20 -1.69 15.41
C PHE A 163 1.33 -1.62 15.44
N ASN A 164 1.97 -2.65 15.99
CA ASN A 164 3.42 -2.85 15.83
C ASN A 164 3.71 -3.40 14.43
N TRP A 165 3.87 -2.51 13.45
CA TRP A 165 4.15 -2.88 12.07
C TRP A 165 5.47 -3.63 11.91
N ASP A 166 6.54 -3.25 12.61
CA ASP A 166 7.82 -3.97 12.58
C ASP A 166 7.65 -5.45 12.95
N GLY A 167 6.98 -5.72 14.07
CA GLY A 167 6.74 -7.08 14.53
C GLY A 167 5.81 -7.86 13.59
N ILE A 168 4.78 -7.20 13.03
CA ILE A 168 3.89 -7.82 12.03
C ILE A 168 4.68 -8.20 10.77
N ILE A 169 5.51 -7.28 10.27
CA ILE A 169 6.35 -7.48 9.09
C ILE A 169 7.31 -8.66 9.32
N ALA A 170 8.05 -8.67 10.43
CA ALA A 170 8.97 -9.74 10.77
C ALA A 170 8.26 -11.10 10.81
N ARG A 171 7.17 -11.22 11.59
CA ARG A 171 6.40 -12.48 11.70
C ARG A 171 5.85 -12.93 10.36
N TYR A 172 5.29 -12.02 9.57
CA TYR A 172 4.73 -12.37 8.27
C TYR A 172 5.81 -12.88 7.31
N ASN A 173 6.94 -12.16 7.22
CA ASN A 173 8.03 -12.49 6.30
C ASN A 173 8.65 -13.84 6.64
N PHE A 174 8.91 -14.11 7.91
CA PHE A 174 9.38 -15.41 8.33
C PHE A 174 8.30 -16.49 8.23
N ALA A 175 7.01 -16.22 8.45
CA ALA A 175 5.99 -17.26 8.26
C ALA A 175 5.83 -17.69 6.79
N HIS A 176 6.13 -16.81 5.84
CA HIS A 176 5.96 -17.02 4.41
C HIS A 176 7.29 -17.19 3.65
N TYR A 177 8.38 -17.55 4.35
CA TYR A 177 9.70 -17.71 3.71
C TYR A 177 9.73 -18.77 2.59
N ASN A 178 8.78 -19.69 2.57
CA ASN A 178 8.69 -20.71 1.54
C ASN A 178 7.89 -20.24 0.31
N GLN A 179 7.18 -19.13 0.37
CA GLN A 179 6.32 -18.61 -0.70
C GLN A 179 6.87 -17.31 -1.27
N SER A 180 7.40 -16.44 -0.41
CA SER A 180 7.84 -15.09 -0.76
C SER A 180 9.35 -14.94 -0.58
N PHE A 181 9.97 -14.09 -1.39
CA PHE A 181 11.37 -13.73 -1.22
C PHE A 181 11.58 -12.85 0.02
N VAL A 182 12.43 -13.30 0.94
CA VAL A 182 12.68 -12.60 2.21
C VAL A 182 13.94 -11.76 2.11
N HIS A 183 13.76 -10.44 2.20
CA HIS A 183 14.86 -9.47 2.21
C HIS A 183 15.45 -9.33 3.62
N PHE A 184 16.48 -10.12 3.94
CA PHE A 184 17.10 -10.10 5.27
C PHE A 184 17.66 -8.73 5.68
N ASN A 185 18.23 -7.96 4.75
CA ASN A 185 18.80 -6.63 5.02
C ASN A 185 17.72 -5.67 5.52
N PHE A 186 16.56 -5.71 4.86
CA PHE A 186 15.40 -4.94 5.26
C PHE A 186 14.90 -5.35 6.65
N LEU A 187 14.93 -6.64 6.99
CA LEU A 187 14.54 -7.13 8.32
C LEU A 187 15.51 -6.67 9.43
N ILE A 188 16.82 -6.60 9.14
CA ILE A 188 17.83 -6.10 10.08
C ILE A 188 17.60 -4.62 10.43
N ASP A 189 16.97 -3.85 9.56
CA ASP A 189 16.70 -2.42 9.78
C ASP A 189 15.37 -2.15 10.50
N LEU A 190 14.55 -3.18 10.77
CA LEU A 190 13.32 -3.04 11.55
C LEU A 190 13.63 -2.59 12.99
N ASN A 191 12.68 -1.94 13.64
CA ASN A 191 12.77 -1.50 15.04
C ASN A 191 13.03 -2.67 16.01
N ASP A 192 13.61 -2.37 17.18
CA ASP A 192 13.93 -3.34 18.23
C ASP A 192 12.70 -4.10 18.74
N SER A 193 11.51 -3.50 18.63
CA SER A 193 10.24 -4.14 18.96
C SER A 193 9.94 -5.41 18.14
N ALA A 194 10.64 -5.64 17.02
CA ALA A 194 10.54 -6.85 16.21
C ALA A 194 11.60 -7.92 16.53
N LEU A 195 12.61 -7.62 17.36
CA LEU A 195 13.72 -8.54 17.64
C LEU A 195 13.25 -9.88 18.22
N ALA A 196 12.19 -9.87 19.03
CA ALA A 196 11.58 -11.08 19.57
C ALA A 196 11.03 -11.99 18.48
N ASP A 197 10.49 -11.39 17.40
CA ASP A 197 9.91 -12.11 16.27
C ASP A 197 10.96 -12.52 15.23
N MET A 198 12.22 -12.12 15.41
CA MET A 198 13.36 -12.47 14.55
C MET A 198 14.37 -13.39 15.26
N ASN A 199 13.97 -14.01 16.38
CA ASN A 199 14.83 -14.87 17.18
C ASN A 199 14.93 -16.30 16.61
N TYR A 200 15.64 -16.45 15.50
CA TYR A 200 15.89 -17.74 14.85
C TYR A 200 17.29 -18.26 15.14
N THR A 201 17.41 -19.58 15.31
CA THR A 201 18.71 -20.28 15.43
C THR A 201 19.45 -20.30 14.08
N GLU A 202 20.78 -20.52 14.13
CA GLU A 202 21.58 -20.64 12.90
C GLU A 202 21.09 -21.76 11.98
N ASP A 203 20.69 -22.89 12.55
CA ASP A 203 20.13 -24.03 11.80
C ASP A 203 18.82 -23.67 11.10
N GLN A 204 17.90 -23.01 11.81
CA GLN A 204 16.64 -22.54 11.23
C GLN A 204 16.87 -21.52 10.11
N LEU A 205 17.78 -20.58 10.32
CA LEU A 205 18.09 -19.57 9.31
C LEU A 205 18.76 -20.21 8.08
N SER A 206 19.62 -21.20 8.29
CA SER A 206 20.27 -21.96 7.20
C SER A 206 19.23 -22.72 6.36
N GLN A 207 18.26 -23.36 7.01
CA GLN A 207 17.11 -23.99 6.34
C GLN A 207 16.32 -22.99 5.48
N ILE A 208 16.02 -21.81 6.05
CA ILE A 208 15.30 -20.74 5.32
C ILE A 208 16.11 -20.28 4.11
N LYS A 209 17.40 -20.00 4.28
CA LYS A 209 18.30 -19.60 3.19
C LYS A 209 18.39 -20.66 2.09
N MET A 210 18.43 -21.95 2.44
CA MET A 210 18.41 -23.05 1.48
C MET A 210 17.09 -23.18 0.71
N VAL A 211 15.96 -22.86 1.33
CA VAL A 211 14.66 -22.84 0.64
C VAL A 211 14.58 -21.64 -0.30
N GLN A 212 15.05 -20.47 0.15
CA GLN A 212 15.11 -19.24 -0.63
C GLN A 212 16.01 -19.40 -1.87
N SER A 213 17.21 -19.97 -1.70
CA SER A 213 18.16 -20.19 -2.80
C SER A 213 17.66 -21.14 -3.88
N ARG A 214 16.88 -22.16 -3.49
CA ARG A 214 16.26 -23.10 -4.44
C ARG A 214 15.09 -22.50 -5.20
N LYS A 215 14.28 -21.65 -4.56
CA LYS A 215 13.07 -21.08 -5.18
C LYS A 215 13.33 -19.82 -5.97
N PHE A 216 14.28 -18.99 -5.54
CA PHE A 216 14.54 -17.67 -6.12
C PHE A 216 15.96 -17.65 -6.68
N SER A 217 16.10 -17.90 -7.98
CA SER A 217 17.40 -17.99 -8.66
C SER A 217 18.24 -16.71 -8.53
N PHE A 218 17.59 -15.55 -8.44
CA PHE A 218 18.24 -14.24 -8.23
C PHE A 218 18.79 -14.02 -6.82
N SER A 219 18.52 -14.92 -5.87
CA SER A 219 19.03 -14.81 -4.49
C SER A 219 20.52 -15.15 -4.36
N GLY A 220 21.11 -15.81 -5.36
CA GLY A 220 22.51 -16.24 -5.39
C GLY A 220 23.50 -15.13 -5.75
N ASP A 221 23.04 -14.02 -6.34
CA ASP A 221 23.90 -12.88 -6.67
C ASP A 221 24.21 -12.08 -5.40
N THR A 222 25.28 -12.50 -4.73
CA THR A 222 26.25 -11.86 -3.80
C THR A 222 25.88 -10.65 -2.91
N GLU A 223 24.88 -9.85 -3.22
CA GLU A 223 24.41 -8.70 -2.40
C GLU A 223 23.45 -9.14 -1.27
N TYR A 224 22.72 -10.23 -1.45
CA TYR A 224 21.73 -10.74 -0.46
C TYR A 224 22.23 -11.95 0.36
N ALA A 225 23.27 -12.64 -0.10
CA ALA A 225 23.78 -13.87 0.51
C ALA A 225 24.83 -13.65 1.62
N ASN A 226 25.56 -12.53 1.58
CA ASN A 226 26.79 -12.32 2.37
C ASN A 226 26.62 -11.61 3.72
N LEU A 227 25.39 -11.48 4.24
CA LEU A 227 25.18 -10.82 5.53
C LEU A 227 25.05 -11.83 6.68
N ASN A 228 25.88 -11.63 7.71
CA ASN A 228 25.76 -12.25 9.02
C ASN A 228 24.53 -11.67 9.74
N PHE A 229 23.33 -12.03 9.27
CA PHE A 229 22.05 -11.69 9.88
C PHE A 229 22.05 -12.06 11.37
N THR A 230 22.53 -13.26 11.72
CA THR A 230 22.64 -13.73 13.11
C THR A 230 23.48 -12.78 13.96
N GLU A 231 24.66 -12.39 13.47
CA GLU A 231 25.56 -11.50 14.21
C GLU A 231 24.95 -10.09 14.37
N SER A 232 24.28 -9.60 13.33
CA SER A 232 23.60 -8.31 13.36
C SER A 232 22.47 -8.31 14.39
N ILE A 233 21.64 -9.36 14.40
CA ILE A 233 20.56 -9.52 15.38
C ILE A 233 21.11 -9.71 16.80
N ARG A 234 22.19 -10.47 16.98
CA ARG A 234 22.86 -10.65 18.29
C ARG A 234 23.32 -9.31 18.85
N LYS A 235 24.07 -8.53 18.07
CA LYS A 235 24.54 -7.20 18.44
C LYS A 235 23.38 -6.27 18.79
N ARG A 236 22.32 -6.29 17.99
CA ARG A 236 21.11 -5.49 18.25
C ARG A 236 20.40 -5.88 19.53
N LYS A 237 20.29 -7.17 19.86
CA LYS A 237 19.72 -7.62 21.14
C LYS A 237 20.52 -7.13 22.34
N GLU A 238 21.84 -7.16 22.28
CA GLU A 238 22.71 -6.64 23.34
C GLU A 238 22.54 -5.13 23.52
N GLN A 239 22.51 -4.38 22.41
CA GLN A 239 22.25 -2.95 22.42
C GLN A 239 20.86 -2.62 22.96
N PHE A 240 19.84 -3.37 22.53
CA PHE A 240 18.46 -3.22 22.98
C PHE A 240 18.34 -3.47 24.48
N LYS A 241 18.93 -4.55 25.00
CA LYS A 241 18.93 -4.85 26.44
C LYS A 241 19.54 -3.70 27.25
N SER A 242 20.74 -3.26 26.87
CA SER A 242 21.45 -2.16 27.53
C SER A 242 20.68 -0.83 27.48
N ARG A 243 20.03 -0.53 26.34
CA ARG A 243 19.18 0.65 26.17
C ARG A 243 17.92 0.57 27.05
N TRP A 244 17.24 -0.57 27.04
CA TRP A 244 15.99 -0.77 27.77
C TRP A 244 16.19 -0.70 29.28
N GLU A 245 17.24 -1.32 29.81
CA GLU A 245 17.57 -1.28 31.25
C GLU A 245 17.91 0.14 31.74
N LYS A 246 18.35 1.03 30.84
CA LYS A 246 18.64 2.45 31.13
C LYS A 246 17.47 3.39 30.81
N SER A 247 16.43 2.88 30.17
CA SER A 247 15.31 3.69 29.71
C SER A 247 14.51 4.26 30.88
N ASN A 248 13.91 5.42 30.67
CA ASN A 248 13.03 6.06 31.64
C ASN A 248 11.56 5.93 31.18
N PHE A 249 10.64 6.40 32.02
CA PHE A 249 9.21 6.31 31.76
C PHE A 249 8.75 7.05 30.47
N LEU A 250 9.47 8.10 30.03
CA LEU A 250 9.12 8.86 28.81
C LEU A 250 9.53 8.13 27.52
N GLU A 251 10.54 7.26 27.60
CA GLU A 251 11.00 6.45 26.48
C GLU A 251 10.24 5.12 26.37
N TRP A 252 9.44 4.79 27.38
CA TRP A 252 8.69 3.55 27.44
C TRP A 252 7.64 3.47 26.33
N ASN A 253 7.60 2.32 25.66
CA ASN A 253 6.53 1.96 24.76
C ASN A 253 6.16 0.48 24.91
N TYR A 254 4.88 0.18 24.74
CA TYR A 254 4.35 -1.17 24.91
C TYR A 254 4.97 -2.22 23.96
N PRO A 255 5.17 -1.95 22.65
CA PRO A 255 5.78 -2.93 21.75
C PRO A 255 7.18 -3.38 22.16
N GLU A 256 8.07 -2.45 22.54
CA GLU A 256 9.42 -2.79 23.02
C GLU A 256 9.39 -3.49 24.38
N SER A 257 8.51 -3.07 25.30
CA SER A 257 8.34 -3.74 26.60
C SER A 257 7.98 -5.21 26.43
N ARG A 258 7.07 -5.52 25.50
CA ARG A 258 6.69 -6.89 25.18
C ARG A 258 7.83 -7.65 24.50
N ALA A 259 8.60 -6.99 23.64
CA ALA A 259 9.76 -7.61 22.99
C ALA A 259 10.85 -7.97 24.00
N TYR A 260 11.11 -7.09 24.97
CA TYR A 260 12.07 -7.31 26.05
C TYR A 260 11.70 -8.55 26.88
N GLN A 261 10.45 -8.62 27.36
CA GLN A 261 9.95 -9.77 28.12
C GLN A 261 10.11 -11.09 27.36
N ARG A 262 9.81 -11.11 26.06
CA ARG A 262 9.92 -12.33 25.24
C ARG A 262 11.37 -12.76 24.94
N LEU A 263 12.34 -11.85 25.11
CA LEU A 263 13.74 -12.10 24.78
C LEU A 263 14.60 -12.40 26.00
N PHE A 264 14.27 -11.84 27.16
CA PHE A 264 15.19 -11.81 28.32
C PHE A 264 14.56 -12.24 29.65
N ASP A 265 13.24 -12.43 29.73
CA ASP A 265 12.55 -13.02 30.88
C ASP A 265 12.20 -14.48 30.63
#